data_AF-A0A7W0IQF5-F1
#
_entry.id   AF-A0A7W0IQF5-F1
#
_cell.length_a   1.000
_cell.length_b   1.000
_cell.length_c   1.000
_cell.angle_alpha   90.00
_cell.angle_beta   90.00
_cell.angle_gamma   90.00
#
_symmetry.space_group_name_H-M   'P 1'
#
loop_
_entity.id
_entity.type
_entity.pdbx_description
1 polymer ?
#
loop_
_entity_poly.entity_id
_entity_poly.type
_entity_poly.pdbx_seq_one_letter_code
_entity_poly.pdbx_strand_id
1 'polypeptide(L)'
;MEWEAVFKLITASIASIGAGGALVFALSSWLGKVWANRILGNEKHKLESELEKTKRELDVIKETTLKFQNDKILTYRAIVDVVARMLSSFDSHQMGRLRTDEAGSRFDEFNEQRLRVYGYLAMLAPQSVMTAQDKLMDYLILIAGGSVDYDWHKVRELSINLLNEIRKDIGIDKSPIEYGGEL
;
A
#
# COMPACT_ATOMS: atom_id res chain seq x y z
N MET A 1 -86.71 41.74 -5.28
CA MET A 1 -85.44 41.16 -4.77
C MET A 1 -84.39 41.48 -5.82
N GLU A 2 -83.47 42.38 -5.50
CA GLU A 2 -82.44 42.87 -6.43
C GLU A 2 -81.37 41.79 -6.62
N TRP A 3 -81.71 40.73 -7.36
CA TRP A 3 -80.82 39.59 -7.64
C TRP A 3 -79.48 40.04 -8.25
N GLU A 4 -79.48 41.12 -9.04
CA GLU A 4 -78.28 41.69 -9.63
C GLU A 4 -77.27 42.19 -8.59
N ALA A 5 -77.75 42.80 -7.50
CA ALA A 5 -76.89 43.29 -6.42
C ALA A 5 -76.24 42.12 -5.66
N VAL A 6 -77.01 41.05 -5.44
CA VAL A 6 -76.51 39.80 -4.82
C VAL A 6 -75.45 39.15 -5.71
N PHE A 7 -75.68 39.05 -7.03
CA PHE A 7 -74.70 38.52 -7.97
C PHE A 7 -73.42 39.36 -8.05
N LYS A 8 -73.53 40.69 -8.07
CA LYS A 8 -72.37 41.59 -8.04
C LYS A 8 -71.54 41.42 -6.77
N LEU A 9 -72.18 41.31 -5.60
CA LEU A 9 -71.48 41.12 -4.33
C LEU A 9 -70.76 39.77 -4.25
N ILE A 10 -71.41 38.69 -4.67
CA ILE A 10 -70.80 37.35 -4.71
C ILE A 10 -69.63 37.32 -5.70
N THR A 11 -69.80 37.91 -6.89
CA THR A 11 -68.75 37.96 -7.93
C THR A 11 -67.56 38.79 -7.47
N ALA A 12 -67.78 39.95 -6.85
CA ALA A 12 -66.72 40.79 -6.29
C ALA A 12 -65.99 40.08 -5.13
N SER A 13 -66.72 39.36 -4.27
CA SER A 13 -66.14 38.60 -3.16
C SER A 13 -65.28 37.43 -3.66
N ILE A 14 -65.78 36.65 -4.62
CA ILE A 14 -65.02 35.54 -5.23
C ILE A 14 -63.83 36.07 -6.04
N ALA A 15 -63.98 37.17 -6.78
CA ALA A 15 -62.88 37.77 -7.53
C ALA A 15 -61.77 38.28 -6.60
N SER A 16 -62.12 38.91 -5.47
CA SER A 16 -61.16 39.36 -4.46
C SER A 16 -60.41 38.19 -3.82
N ILE A 17 -61.14 37.12 -3.42
CA ILE A 17 -60.54 35.91 -2.84
C ILE A 17 -59.69 35.16 -3.87
N GLY A 18 -60.15 35.08 -5.12
CA GLY A 18 -59.45 34.41 -6.22
C GLY A 18 -58.15 35.13 -6.60
N ALA A 19 -58.17 36.47 -6.67
CA ALA A 19 -56.97 37.27 -6.90
C ALA A 19 -55.97 37.17 -5.73
N GLY A 20 -56.47 37.20 -4.49
CA GLY A 20 -55.65 36.99 -3.30
C GLY A 20 -55.00 35.61 -3.26
N GLY A 21 -55.79 34.56 -3.55
CA GLY A 21 -55.30 33.17 -3.61
C GLY A 21 -54.27 32.97 -4.72
N ALA A 22 -54.48 33.54 -5.90
CA ALA A 22 -53.53 33.50 -7.00
C ALA A 22 -52.20 34.19 -6.64
N LEU A 23 -52.26 35.34 -5.96
CA LEU A 23 -51.07 36.07 -5.52
C LEU A 23 -50.29 35.29 -4.45
N VAL A 24 -50.98 34.74 -3.45
CA VAL A 24 -50.37 33.90 -2.42
C VAL A 24 -49.73 32.65 -3.04
N PHE A 25 -50.41 32.01 -4.00
CA PHE A 25 -49.89 30.84 -4.70
C PHE A 25 -48.63 31.18 -5.52
N ALA A 26 -48.65 32.28 -6.26
CA ALA A 26 -47.50 32.74 -7.04
C ALA A 26 -46.28 33.04 -6.15
N LEU A 27 -46.49 33.76 -5.04
CA LEU A 27 -45.44 34.07 -4.08
C LEU A 27 -44.91 32.83 -3.37
N SER A 28 -45.79 31.90 -2.99
CA SER A 28 -45.42 30.63 -2.35
C SER A 28 -44.60 29.75 -3.31
N SER A 29 -44.97 29.70 -4.58
CA SER A 29 -44.22 28.99 -5.63
C SER A 29 -42.83 29.61 -5.85
N TRP A 30 -42.75 30.95 -5.88
CA TRP A 30 -41.48 31.66 -6.02
C TRP A 30 -40.55 31.42 -4.82
N LEU A 31 -41.07 31.57 -3.59
CA LEU A 31 -40.33 31.24 -2.37
C LEU A 31 -39.85 29.80 -2.38
N GLY A 32 -40.74 28.84 -2.68
CA GLY A 32 -40.38 27.42 -2.78
C GLY A 32 -39.21 27.17 -3.74
N LYS A 33 -39.21 27.80 -4.92
CA LYS A 33 -38.09 27.71 -5.88
C LYS A 33 -36.80 28.31 -5.33
N VAL A 34 -36.85 29.47 -4.68
CA VAL A 34 -35.66 30.12 -4.11
C VAL A 34 -35.05 29.27 -2.98
N TRP A 35 -35.89 28.76 -2.08
CA TRP A 35 -35.46 27.89 -0.99
C TRP A 35 -34.92 26.55 -1.49
N ALA A 36 -35.60 25.93 -2.46
CA ALA A 36 -35.13 24.69 -3.09
C ALA A 36 -33.77 24.88 -3.76
N ASN A 37 -33.60 25.95 -4.55
CA ASN A 37 -32.32 26.26 -5.19
C ASN A 37 -31.21 26.54 -4.17
N ARG A 38 -31.53 27.22 -3.06
CA ARG A 38 -30.56 27.49 -1.98
C ARG A 38 -30.13 26.21 -1.27
N ILE A 39 -31.08 25.33 -0.93
CA ILE A 39 -30.80 24.05 -0.28
C ILE A 39 -29.96 23.17 -1.22
N LEU A 40 -30.38 23.03 -2.49
CA LEU A 40 -29.63 22.28 -3.49
C LEU A 40 -28.23 22.84 -3.72
N GLY A 41 -28.06 24.17 -3.73
CA GLY A 41 -26.75 24.81 -3.84
C GLY A 41 -25.85 24.47 -2.65
N ASN A 42 -26.39 24.58 -1.43
CA ASN A 42 -25.64 24.23 -0.22
C ASN A 42 -25.27 22.75 -0.15
N GLU A 43 -26.20 21.84 -0.51
CA GLU A 43 -25.94 20.41 -0.56
C GLU A 43 -24.90 20.06 -1.62
N LYS A 44 -24.99 20.64 -2.82
CA LYS A 44 -23.98 20.46 -3.87
C LYS A 44 -22.61 20.91 -3.41
N HIS A 45 -22.49 22.11 -2.83
CA HIS A 45 -21.21 22.60 -2.32
C HIS A 45 -20.64 21.72 -1.21
N LYS A 46 -21.50 21.21 -0.32
CA LYS A 46 -21.08 20.27 0.72
C LYS A 46 -20.57 18.96 0.12
N LEU A 47 -21.31 18.38 -0.82
CA LEU A 47 -20.92 17.15 -1.51
C LEU A 47 -19.63 17.33 -2.33
N GLU A 48 -19.46 18.45 -3.03
CA GLU A 48 -18.23 18.79 -3.76
C GLU A 48 -17.04 18.91 -2.79
N SER A 49 -17.23 19.57 -1.65
CA SER A 49 -16.19 19.70 -0.63
C SER A 49 -15.80 18.35 -0.02
N GLU A 50 -16.78 17.50 0.31
CA GLU A 50 -16.54 16.15 0.84
C GLU A 50 -15.87 15.25 -0.21
N LEU A 51 -16.25 15.36 -1.47
CA LEU A 51 -15.63 14.64 -2.58
C LEU A 51 -14.16 15.04 -2.74
N GLU A 52 -13.85 16.33 -2.76
CA GLU A 52 -12.47 16.81 -2.88
C GLU A 52 -11.62 16.41 -1.67
N LYS A 53 -12.20 16.42 -0.47
CA LYS A 53 -11.53 15.89 0.73
C LYS A 53 -11.20 14.41 0.58
N THR A 54 -12.18 13.61 0.17
CA THR A 54 -12.02 12.15 -0.01
C THR A 54 -10.97 11.82 -1.07
N LYS A 55 -10.96 12.57 -2.19
CA LYS A 55 -9.93 12.43 -3.24
C LYS A 55 -8.52 12.72 -2.69
N ARG A 56 -8.36 13.81 -1.93
CA ARG A 56 -7.06 14.15 -1.33
C ARG A 56 -6.60 13.08 -0.35
N GLU A 57 -7.49 12.57 0.49
CA GLU A 57 -7.17 11.48 1.42
C GLU A 57 -6.76 10.21 0.65
N LEU A 58 -7.48 9.87 -0.41
CA LEU A 58 -7.14 8.75 -1.28
C LEU A 58 -5.78 8.93 -1.95
N ASP A 59 -5.47 10.14 -2.44
CA ASP A 59 -4.18 10.44 -3.07
C ASP A 59 -3.03 10.31 -2.08
N VAL A 60 -3.18 10.82 -0.85
CA VAL A 60 -2.17 10.67 0.22
C VAL A 60 -1.95 9.21 0.58
N ILE A 61 -3.03 8.43 0.75
CA ILE A 61 -2.93 6.99 1.06
C ILE A 61 -2.25 6.25 -0.09
N LYS A 62 -2.65 6.53 -1.33
CA LYS A 62 -2.07 5.93 -2.53
C LYS A 62 -0.58 6.24 -2.63
N GLU A 63 -0.19 7.50 -2.49
CA GLU A 63 1.21 7.92 -2.58
C GLU A 63 2.05 7.28 -1.47
N THR A 64 1.55 7.29 -0.23
CA THR A 64 2.25 6.68 0.92
C THR A 64 2.41 5.17 0.74
N THR A 65 1.35 4.50 0.27
CA THR A 65 1.37 3.06 0.01
C THR A 65 2.36 2.71 -1.10
N LEU A 66 2.34 3.44 -2.22
CA LEU A 66 3.26 3.21 -3.33
C LEU A 66 4.72 3.48 -2.93
N LYS A 67 4.98 4.54 -2.16
CA LYS A 67 6.31 4.82 -1.61
C LYS A 67 6.80 3.67 -0.73
N PHE A 68 5.97 3.23 0.22
CA PHE A 68 6.31 2.11 1.11
C PHE A 68 6.60 0.80 0.34
N GLN A 69 5.78 0.48 -0.67
CA GLN A 69 6.02 -0.69 -1.53
C GLN A 69 7.33 -0.57 -2.31
N ASN A 70 7.63 0.62 -2.84
CA ASN A 70 8.89 0.88 -3.54
C ASN A 70 10.10 0.75 -2.59
N ASP A 71 10.03 1.32 -1.39
CA ASP A 71 11.10 1.24 -0.40
C ASP A 71 11.38 -0.20 0.03
N LYS A 72 10.34 -1.04 0.16
CA LYS A 72 10.49 -2.49 0.36
C LYS A 72 11.27 -3.14 -0.77
N ILE A 73 10.90 -2.89 -2.03
CA ILE A 73 11.58 -3.47 -3.20
C ILE A 73 13.05 -3.03 -3.25
N LEU A 74 13.33 -1.75 -2.99
CA LEU A 74 14.70 -1.22 -2.96
C LEU A 74 15.53 -1.87 -1.85
N THR A 75 14.95 -2.01 -0.65
CA THR A 75 15.60 -2.64 0.51
C THR A 75 15.90 -4.11 0.21
N TYR A 76 14.94 -4.86 -0.33
CA TYR A 76 15.14 -6.25 -0.69
C TYR A 76 16.17 -6.45 -1.80
N ARG A 77 16.21 -5.55 -2.80
CA ARG A 77 17.28 -5.57 -3.81
C ARG A 77 18.66 -5.41 -3.17
N ALA A 78 18.82 -4.42 -2.27
CA ALA A 78 20.08 -4.21 -1.57
C ALA A 78 20.49 -5.43 -0.72
N ILE A 79 19.53 -6.09 -0.07
CA ILE A 79 19.77 -7.31 0.71
C ILE A 79 20.22 -8.45 -0.21
N VAL A 80 19.53 -8.68 -1.33
CA VAL A 80 19.90 -9.73 -2.29
C VAL A 80 21.32 -9.50 -2.81
N ASP A 81 21.72 -8.26 -3.08
CA ASP A 81 23.09 -7.94 -3.50
C ASP A 81 24.12 -8.27 -2.41
N VAL A 82 23.80 -8.00 -1.14
CA VAL A 82 24.70 -8.34 -0.01
C VAL A 82 24.76 -9.85 0.20
N VAL A 83 23.63 -10.56 0.14
CA VAL A 83 23.57 -12.02 0.26
C VAL A 83 24.34 -12.68 -0.88
N ALA A 84 24.19 -12.23 -2.12
CA ALA A 84 24.93 -12.75 -3.27
C ALA A 84 26.45 -12.62 -3.08
N ARG A 85 26.93 -11.50 -2.53
CA ARG A 85 28.35 -11.30 -2.19
C ARG A 85 28.84 -12.27 -1.10
N MET A 86 28.04 -12.48 -0.05
CA MET A 86 28.36 -13.48 0.98
C MET A 86 28.47 -14.87 0.37
N LEU A 87 27.47 -15.31 -0.39
CA LEU A 87 27.47 -16.63 -1.04
C LEU A 87 28.67 -16.82 -1.97
N SER A 88 28.98 -15.82 -2.81
CA SER A 88 30.15 -15.87 -3.70
C SER A 88 31.48 -16.00 -2.94
N SER A 89 31.58 -15.39 -1.75
CA SER A 89 32.76 -15.49 -0.90
C SER A 89 32.93 -16.89 -0.31
N PHE A 90 31.82 -17.51 0.13
CA PHE A 90 31.80 -18.90 0.59
C PHE A 90 32.17 -19.88 -0.53
N ASP A 91 31.60 -19.73 -1.72
CA ASP A 91 31.91 -20.58 -2.87
C ASP A 91 33.41 -20.49 -3.23
N SER A 92 33.97 -19.28 -3.21
CA SER A 92 35.38 -19.06 -3.48
C SER A 92 36.30 -19.69 -2.43
N HIS A 93 35.90 -19.65 -1.14
CA HIS A 93 36.64 -20.30 -0.06
C HIS A 93 36.67 -21.82 -0.25
N GLN A 94 35.50 -22.42 -0.50
CA GLN A 94 35.33 -23.86 -0.59
C GLN A 94 36.00 -24.46 -1.83
N MET A 95 36.08 -23.70 -2.92
CA MET A 95 36.84 -24.09 -4.11
C MET A 95 38.38 -24.02 -3.92
N GLY A 96 38.88 -23.74 -2.71
CA GLY A 96 40.31 -23.62 -2.44
C GLY A 96 40.98 -22.45 -3.14
N ARG A 97 40.20 -21.44 -3.57
CA ARG A 97 40.70 -20.27 -4.31
C ARG A 97 41.19 -19.15 -3.39
N LEU A 98 41.00 -19.29 -2.08
CA LEU A 98 41.44 -18.31 -1.09
C LEU A 98 42.81 -18.67 -0.52
N ARG A 99 43.67 -17.66 -0.41
CA ARG A 99 44.95 -17.79 0.27
C ARG A 99 44.72 -17.81 1.79
N THR A 100 45.52 -18.58 2.51
CA THR A 100 45.41 -18.77 3.98
C THR A 100 45.60 -17.50 4.80
N ASP A 101 46.21 -16.44 4.25
CA ASP A 101 46.39 -15.13 4.88
C ASP A 101 45.14 -14.23 4.83
N GLU A 102 44.11 -14.60 4.06
CA GLU A 102 42.90 -13.78 3.85
C GLU A 102 41.69 -14.22 4.70
N ALA A 103 41.77 -15.37 5.38
CA ALA A 103 40.62 -15.99 6.05
C ALA A 103 39.99 -15.14 7.17
N GLY A 104 40.82 -14.47 8.00
CA GLY A 104 40.33 -13.60 9.08
C GLY A 104 39.57 -12.38 8.56
N SER A 105 40.14 -11.69 7.57
CA SER A 105 39.50 -10.51 6.96
C SER A 105 38.18 -10.84 6.27
N ARG A 106 38.04 -12.05 5.71
CA ARG A 106 36.80 -12.51 5.07
C ARG A 106 35.71 -12.85 6.10
N PHE A 107 36.10 -13.32 7.28
CA PHE A 107 35.14 -13.57 8.36
C PHE A 107 34.59 -12.26 8.95
N ASP A 108 35.44 -11.24 9.10
CA ASP A 108 35.00 -9.90 9.54
C ASP A 108 34.04 -9.28 8.51
N GLU A 109 34.37 -9.36 7.22
CA GLU A 109 33.51 -8.93 6.11
C GLU A 109 32.15 -9.64 6.15
N PHE A 110 32.14 -10.96 6.37
CA PHE A 110 30.91 -11.74 6.51
C PHE A 110 30.05 -11.26 7.68
N ASN A 111 30.64 -11.04 8.86
CA ASN A 111 29.89 -10.56 10.03
C ASN A 111 29.30 -9.17 9.82
N GLU A 112 30.05 -8.26 9.19
CA GLU A 112 29.55 -6.93 8.83
C GLU A 112 28.36 -7.03 7.87
N GLN A 113 28.48 -7.83 6.82
CA GLN A 113 27.43 -8.03 5.82
C GLN A 113 26.18 -8.66 6.44
N ARG A 114 26.34 -9.64 7.34
CA ARG A 114 25.25 -10.26 8.09
C ARG A 114 24.48 -9.24 8.95
N LEU A 115 25.19 -8.44 9.74
CA LEU A 115 24.57 -7.40 10.59
C LEU A 115 23.84 -6.35 9.74
N ARG A 116 24.41 -5.97 8.60
CA ARG A 116 23.78 -5.03 7.67
C ARG A 116 22.48 -5.58 7.08
N VAL A 117 22.48 -6.83 6.63
CA VAL A 117 21.26 -7.50 6.13
C VAL A 117 20.18 -7.53 7.22
N TYR A 118 20.56 -7.94 8.43
CA TYR A 118 19.63 -8.00 9.56
C TYR A 118 19.04 -6.62 9.89
N GLY A 119 19.87 -5.58 9.93
CA GLY A 119 19.44 -4.20 10.16
C GLY A 119 18.43 -3.70 9.13
N TYR A 120 18.67 -3.97 7.84
CA TYR A 120 17.74 -3.60 6.77
C TYR A 120 16.42 -4.37 6.85
N LEU A 121 16.49 -5.69 7.08
CA LEU A 121 15.29 -6.52 7.18
C LEU A 121 14.44 -6.14 8.39
N ALA A 122 15.05 -5.90 9.55
CA ALA A 122 14.34 -5.56 10.78
C ALA A 122 13.47 -4.28 10.67
N MET A 123 13.76 -3.39 9.71
CA MET A 123 12.98 -2.16 9.52
C MET A 123 11.65 -2.39 8.80
N LEU A 124 11.57 -3.37 7.89
CA LEU A 124 10.48 -3.45 6.89
C LEU A 124 9.95 -4.86 6.63
N ALA A 125 10.72 -5.89 6.97
CA ALA A 125 10.42 -7.27 6.61
C ALA A 125 9.53 -7.96 7.65
N PRO A 126 8.61 -8.83 7.22
CA PRO A 126 7.83 -9.64 8.14
C PRO A 126 8.68 -10.74 8.76
N GLN A 127 8.20 -11.32 9.87
CA GLN A 127 8.90 -12.40 10.59
C GLN A 127 9.23 -13.60 9.70
N SER A 128 8.43 -13.90 8.66
CA SER A 128 8.69 -15.03 7.77
C SER A 128 9.96 -14.83 6.94
N VAL A 129 10.22 -13.60 6.47
CA VAL A 129 11.45 -13.22 5.77
C VAL A 129 12.64 -13.24 6.72
N MET A 130 12.50 -12.68 7.93
CA MET A 130 13.53 -12.74 8.97
C MET A 130 13.95 -14.19 9.24
N THR A 131 12.97 -15.06 9.49
CA THR A 131 13.20 -16.47 9.78
C THR A 131 13.88 -17.21 8.62
N ALA A 132 13.54 -16.88 7.37
CA ALA A 132 14.21 -17.47 6.21
C ALA A 132 15.67 -17.00 6.09
N GLN A 133 15.94 -15.73 6.37
CA GLN A 133 17.30 -15.20 6.41
C GLN A 133 18.11 -15.80 7.56
N ASP A 134 17.53 -15.96 8.74
CA ASP A 134 18.21 -16.56 9.90
C ASP A 134 18.65 -17.98 9.58
N LYS A 135 17.75 -18.80 9.02
CA LYS A 135 18.09 -20.17 8.60
C LYS A 135 19.24 -20.22 7.60
N LEU A 136 19.29 -19.29 6.64
CA LEU A 136 20.39 -19.20 5.69
C LEU A 136 21.70 -18.80 6.40
N MET A 137 21.67 -17.75 7.22
CA MET A 137 22.88 -17.26 7.89
C MET A 137 23.42 -18.25 8.92
N ASP A 138 22.55 -18.89 9.70
CA ASP A 138 22.94 -19.94 10.65
C ASP A 138 23.68 -21.07 9.94
N TYR A 139 23.19 -21.50 8.78
CA TYR A 139 23.86 -22.52 7.98
C TYR A 139 25.25 -22.07 7.51
N LEU A 140 25.38 -20.84 7.02
CA LEU A 140 26.67 -20.27 6.60
C LEU A 140 27.64 -20.13 7.79
N ILE A 141 27.16 -19.75 8.97
CA ILE A 141 27.98 -19.67 10.19
C ILE A 141 28.49 -21.06 10.59
N LEU A 142 27.65 -22.09 10.53
CA LEU A 142 28.04 -23.47 10.83
C LEU A 142 29.12 -23.97 9.86
N ILE A 143 29.01 -23.63 8.57
CA ILE A 143 30.04 -23.92 7.56
C ILE A 143 31.34 -23.20 7.89
N ALA A 144 31.29 -21.89 8.19
CA ALA A 144 32.47 -21.10 8.53
C ALA A 144 33.17 -21.61 9.80
N GLY A 145 32.41 -22.13 10.77
CA GLY A 145 32.93 -22.75 11.98
C GLY A 145 33.41 -24.19 11.81
N GLY A 146 33.32 -24.77 10.60
CA GLY A 146 33.70 -26.16 10.32
C GLY A 146 32.82 -27.21 11.01
N SER A 147 31.62 -26.81 11.47
CA SER A 147 30.68 -27.71 12.14
C SER A 147 29.85 -28.54 11.15
N VAL A 148 29.72 -28.06 9.91
CA VAL A 148 29.00 -28.72 8.82
C VAL A 148 29.79 -28.52 7.53
N ASP A 149 29.83 -29.55 6.69
CA ASP A 149 30.44 -29.46 5.36
C ASP A 149 29.63 -28.53 4.44
N TYR A 150 30.31 -27.85 3.53
CA TYR A 150 29.63 -27.03 2.54
C TYR A 150 28.85 -27.91 1.55
N ASP A 151 27.54 -27.66 1.47
CA ASP A 151 26.64 -28.27 0.50
C ASP A 151 25.89 -27.19 -0.29
N TRP A 152 26.22 -27.09 -1.58
CA TRP A 152 25.62 -26.13 -2.49
C TRP A 152 24.12 -26.34 -2.67
N HIS A 153 23.61 -27.58 -2.65
CA HIS A 153 22.17 -27.84 -2.76
C HIS A 153 21.44 -27.23 -1.57
N LYS A 154 21.97 -27.41 -0.36
CA LYS A 154 21.38 -26.85 0.86
C LYS A 154 21.46 -25.32 0.91
N VAL A 155 22.61 -24.75 0.55
CA VAL A 155 22.78 -23.29 0.44
C VAL A 155 21.75 -22.70 -0.53
N ARG A 156 21.57 -23.35 -1.69
CA ARG A 156 20.62 -22.91 -2.71
C ARG A 156 19.17 -23.04 -2.25
N GLU A 157 18.80 -24.16 -1.64
CA GLU A 157 17.47 -24.38 -1.07
C GLU A 157 17.10 -23.23 -0.11
N LEU A 158 17.99 -22.92 0.84
CA LEU A 158 17.79 -21.85 1.81
C LEU A 158 17.74 -20.46 1.15
N SER A 159 18.58 -20.23 0.13
CA SER A 159 18.58 -18.98 -0.64
C SER A 159 17.29 -18.78 -1.42
N ILE A 160 16.79 -19.84 -2.09
CA ILE A 160 15.51 -19.81 -2.82
C ILE A 160 14.35 -19.62 -1.86
N ASN A 161 14.38 -20.26 -0.68
CA ASN A 161 13.37 -20.06 0.35
C ASN A 161 13.32 -18.60 0.82
N LEU A 162 14.47 -17.96 1.05
CA LEU A 162 14.54 -16.53 1.36
C LEU A 162 13.91 -15.67 0.24
N LEU A 163 14.27 -15.93 -1.03
CA LEU A 163 13.69 -15.21 -2.17
C LEU A 163 12.18 -15.41 -2.28
N ASN A 164 11.67 -16.61 -1.99
CA ASN A 164 10.24 -16.89 -1.99
C ASN A 164 9.50 -16.12 -0.90
N GLU A 165 10.04 -16.04 0.32
CA GLU A 165 9.43 -15.24 1.38
C GLU A 165 9.44 -13.74 1.05
N ILE A 166 10.52 -13.23 0.45
CA ILE A 166 10.59 -11.86 -0.06
C ILE A 166 9.52 -11.61 -1.13
N ARG A 167 9.38 -12.52 -2.11
CA ARG A 167 8.38 -12.42 -3.19
C ARG A 167 6.95 -12.43 -2.64
N LYS A 168 6.67 -13.27 -1.63
CA LYS A 168 5.37 -13.30 -0.95
C LYS A 168 5.04 -11.98 -0.25
N ASP A 169 6.02 -11.36 0.41
CA ASP A 169 5.84 -10.07 1.08
C ASP A 169 5.64 -8.91 0.10
N ILE A 170 6.39 -8.89 -1.02
CA ILE A 170 6.20 -7.91 -2.10
C ILE A 170 4.81 -8.07 -2.75
N GLY A 171 4.34 -9.32 -2.91
CA GLY A 171 2.97 -9.61 -3.29
C GLY A 171 2.62 -9.44 -4.78
N ILE A 172 3.61 -9.18 -5.66
CA ILE A 172 3.39 -9.11 -7.12
C ILE A 172 3.05 -10.50 -7.69
N ASP A 173 3.85 -11.51 -7.35
CA ASP A 173 3.62 -12.91 -7.69
C ASP A 173 4.05 -13.78 -6.51
N LYS A 174 3.11 -14.58 -6.02
CA LYS A 174 3.25 -15.39 -4.80
C LYS A 174 3.52 -16.86 -5.11
N SER A 175 3.52 -17.25 -6.38
CA SER A 175 3.87 -18.61 -6.79
C SER A 175 5.31 -18.91 -6.36
N PRO A 176 5.61 -20.03 -5.70
CA PRO A 176 6.98 -20.35 -5.32
C PRO A 176 7.84 -20.55 -6.58
N ILE A 177 9.08 -20.05 -6.54
CA ILE A 177 10.12 -20.45 -7.48
C ILE A 177 10.89 -21.63 -6.91
N GLU A 178 11.32 -22.51 -7.80
CA GLU A 178 12.13 -23.68 -7.50
C GLU A 178 13.30 -23.73 -8.48
N TYR A 179 14.39 -24.38 -8.08
CA TYR A 179 15.49 -24.64 -9.01
C TYR A 179 15.14 -25.83 -9.91
N GLY A 180 14.96 -25.57 -11.20
CA GLY A 180 14.66 -26.60 -12.19
C GLY A 180 15.87 -27.10 -12.99
N GLY A 181 17.09 -26.77 -12.59
CA GLY A 181 18.31 -27.27 -13.25
C GLY A 181 18.79 -28.61 -12.65
N GLU A 182 19.90 -29.12 -13.17
CA GLU A 182 20.41 -30.46 -12.81
C GLU A 182 21.60 -30.46 -11.82
N LEU A 183 22.17 -29.28 -11.54
CA LEU A 183 23.37 -29.12 -10.69
C LEU A 183 23.02 -28.69 -9.28
#